data_AF-A0A6A0ICZ0-F1
#
_entry.id   AF-A0A6A0ICZ0-F1
#
_cell.length_a   1.000
_cell.length_b   1.000
_cell.length_c   1.000
_cell.angle_alpha   90.00
_cell.angle_beta   90.00
_cell.angle_gamma   90.00
#
_symmetry.space_group_name_H-M   'P 1'
#
loop_
_entity.id
_entity.type
_entity.pdbx_description
1 polymer ?
#
loop_
_entity_poly.entity_id
_entity_poly.type
_entity_poly.pdbx_seq_one_letter_code
_entity_poly.pdbx_strand_id
1 'polypeptide(L)'
;MLPVLSEALRQGREAYREFGRGALLVLDAEEEPTYGAAEDLIERLSKEPDAKSLLASVIYATGSYDPLKEAVTVTVFQDSFLVHIIRANGAELVGGVGFVALQ
;
A
#
# COMPACT_ATOMS: atom_id res chain seq x y z
N MET A 1 -12.98 7.58 10.22
CA MET A 1 -12.19 6.38 9.83
C MET A 1 -12.80 5.66 8.62
N LEU A 2 -14.09 5.28 8.62
CA LEU A 2 -14.76 4.66 7.46
C LEU A 2 -14.74 5.44 6.12
N PRO A 3 -14.92 6.79 6.07
CA PRO A 3 -14.96 7.51 4.79
C PRO A 3 -13.62 7.49 4.03
N VAL A 4 -12.49 7.37 4.75
CA VAL A 4 -11.15 7.27 4.15
C VAL A 4 -10.95 5.91 3.48
N LEU A 5 -11.48 4.84 4.07
CA LEU A 5 -11.38 3.48 3.50
C LEU A 5 -12.22 3.33 2.24
N SER A 6 -13.43 3.90 2.20
CA SER A 6 -14.26 3.88 1.00
C SER A 6 -13.63 4.64 -0.16
N GLU A 7 -12.93 5.74 0.14
CA GLU A 7 -12.27 6.54 -0.87
C GLU A 7 -11.01 5.85 -1.41
N ALA A 8 -10.16 5.30 -0.54
CA ALA A 8 -9.02 4.49 -0.95
C ALA A 8 -9.45 3.27 -1.78
N LEU A 9 -10.54 2.60 -1.40
CA LEU A 9 -11.10 1.50 -2.18
C LEU A 9 -11.58 1.96 -3.56
N ARG A 10 -12.19 3.14 -3.66
CA ARG A 10 -12.65 3.71 -4.94
C ARG A 10 -11.45 4.03 -5.83
N GLN A 11 -10.51 4.83 -5.34
CA GLN A 11 -9.32 5.28 -6.06
C GLN A 11 -8.45 4.09 -6.51
N GLY A 12 -8.22 3.12 -5.62
CA GLY A 12 -7.38 1.96 -5.94
C GLY A 12 -7.97 1.08 -7.05
N ARG A 13 -9.30 0.93 -7.09
CA ARG A 13 -9.98 0.20 -8.18
C ARG A 13 -9.97 0.98 -9.49
N GLU A 14 -10.07 2.30 -9.44
CA GLU A 14 -9.97 3.14 -10.64
C GLU A 14 -8.56 3.07 -11.22
N ALA A 15 -7.54 3.28 -10.40
CA ALA A 15 -6.14 3.18 -10.81
C ALA A 15 -5.78 1.78 -11.31
N TYR A 16 -6.32 0.71 -10.69
CA TYR A 16 -6.12 -0.66 -11.18
C TYR A 16 -6.55 -0.84 -12.65
N ARG A 17 -7.62 -0.17 -13.09
CA ARG A 17 -8.09 -0.28 -14.48
C ARG A 17 -7.12 0.32 -15.48
N GLU A 18 -6.31 1.28 -15.04
CA GLU A 18 -5.34 1.99 -15.87
C GLU A 18 -3.94 1.35 -15.80
N PHE A 19 -3.49 0.98 -14.60
CA PHE A 19 -2.11 0.56 -14.33
C PHE A 19 -1.95 -0.92 -13.98
N GLY A 20 -3.05 -1.67 -13.83
CA GLY A 20 -3.00 -3.06 -13.36
C GLY A 20 -2.78 -3.17 -11.85
N ARG A 21 -2.24 -4.30 -11.38
CA ARG A 21 -2.05 -4.54 -9.93
C ARG A 21 -1.07 -3.54 -9.33
N GLY A 22 -1.30 -3.11 -8.09
CA GLY A 22 -0.51 -2.08 -7.43
C GLY A 22 -1.10 -1.64 -6.10
N ALA A 23 -0.59 -0.53 -5.57
CA ALA A 23 -0.99 0.02 -4.28
C ALA A 23 -1.12 1.54 -4.32
N LEU A 24 -2.07 2.07 -3.54
CA LEU A 24 -2.12 3.49 -3.21
C LEU A 24 -1.08 3.82 -2.15
N LEU A 25 -0.26 4.83 -2.41
CA LEU A 25 0.72 5.38 -1.49
C LEU A 25 0.05 6.55 -0.75
N VAL A 26 -0.22 6.35 0.53
CA VAL A 26 -0.83 7.35 1.42
C VAL A 26 0.28 7.88 2.32
N LEU A 27 0.97 8.92 1.86
CA LEU A 27 2.13 9.49 2.52
C LEU A 27 1.71 10.75 3.31
N ASP A 28 2.22 10.92 4.54
CA ASP A 28 1.82 12.03 5.43
C ASP A 28 2.06 13.44 4.84
N ALA A 29 2.98 13.56 3.88
CA ALA A 29 3.34 14.84 3.25
C ALA A 29 2.53 15.14 1.98
N GLU A 30 1.69 14.23 1.50
CA GLU A 30 0.93 14.39 0.25
C GLU A 30 -0.55 14.67 0.55
N GLU A 31 -1.14 15.65 -0.14
CA GLU A 31 -2.56 15.98 0.00
C GLU A 31 -3.46 14.89 -0.59
N GLU A 32 -3.02 14.23 -1.66
CA GLU A 32 -3.74 13.15 -2.33
C GLU A 32 -2.85 11.90 -2.46
N PRO A 33 -3.41 10.70 -2.25
CA PRO A 33 -2.68 9.45 -2.47
C PRO A 33 -2.26 9.28 -3.94
N THR A 34 -1.05 8.79 -4.15
CA THR A 34 -0.56 8.40 -5.48
C THR A 34 -0.71 6.89 -5.70
N TYR A 35 -0.71 6.42 -6.94
CA TYR A 35 -0.76 4.99 -7.26
C TYR A 35 0.59 4.49 -7.78
N GLY A 36 1.10 3.41 -7.21
CA GLY A 36 2.27 2.69 -7.70
C GLY A 36 1.88 1.33 -8.27
N ALA A 37 2.23 1.07 -9.53
CA ALA A 37 2.11 -0.26 -10.12
C ALA A 37 2.99 -1.26 -9.36
N ALA A 38 2.52 -2.49 -9.22
CA ALA A 38 3.19 -3.50 -8.40
C ALA A 38 4.62 -3.77 -8.89
N GLU A 39 4.82 -3.85 -10.20
CA GLU A 39 6.14 -4.08 -10.80
C GLU A 39 7.13 -2.96 -10.44
N ASP A 40 6.71 -1.69 -10.59
CA ASP A 40 7.53 -0.52 -10.25
C ASP A 40 7.85 -0.45 -8.75
N LEU A 41 6.87 -0.74 -7.91
CA LEU A 41 7.05 -0.78 -6.45
C LEU A 41 8.02 -1.88 -6.04
N ILE A 42 7.88 -3.08 -6.60
CA ILE A 42 8.77 -4.22 -6.35
C ILE A 42 10.19 -3.89 -6.80
N GLU A 43 10.36 -3.35 -8.00
CA GLU A 43 11.67 -2.98 -8.52
C GLU A 43 12.36 -1.97 -7.60
N ARG A 44 11.66 -0.90 -7.21
CA ARG A 44 12.19 0.13 -6.31
C ARG A 44 12.55 -0.43 -4.95
N LEU A 45 11.63 -1.13 -4.29
CA LEU A 45 11.84 -1.68 -2.96
C LEU A 45 12.93 -2.76 -2.93
N SER A 46 13.14 -3.50 -4.01
CA SER A 46 14.23 -4.49 -4.11
C SER A 46 15.63 -3.89 -4.02
N LYS A 47 15.77 -2.60 -4.34
CA LYS A 47 17.05 -1.87 -4.28
C LYS A 47 17.34 -1.31 -2.89
N GLU A 48 16.36 -1.30 -1.99
CA GLU A 48 16.46 -0.75 -0.64
C GLU A 48 16.73 -1.86 0.39
N PRO A 49 17.96 -1.96 0.96
CA PRO A 49 18.34 -3.07 1.84
C PRO A 49 17.47 -3.21 3.09
N ASP A 50 16.98 -2.09 3.61
CA ASP A 50 16.17 -2.02 4.82
C ASP A 50 14.67 -2.24 4.56
N ALA A 51 14.27 -2.27 3.28
CA ALA A 51 12.86 -2.40 2.89
C ALA A 51 12.41 -3.85 2.69
N LYS A 52 13.20 -4.86 3.05
CA LYS A 52 12.88 -6.29 2.76
C LYS A 52 11.51 -6.73 3.30
N SER A 53 11.16 -6.32 4.51
CA SER A 53 9.85 -6.64 5.11
C SER A 53 8.69 -5.96 4.36
N LEU A 54 8.91 -4.70 3.97
CA LEU A 54 7.94 -3.94 3.18
C LEU A 54 7.77 -4.54 1.79
N LEU A 55 8.86 -4.89 1.11
CA LEU A 55 8.87 -5.57 -0.19
C LEU A 55 8.05 -6.86 -0.15
N ALA A 56 8.30 -7.73 0.84
CA ALA A 56 7.54 -8.97 0.98
C ALA A 56 6.05 -8.72 1.19
N SER A 57 5.70 -7.71 1.99
CA SER A 57 4.32 -7.31 2.25
C SER A 57 3.64 -6.77 0.98
N VAL A 58 4.33 -5.95 0.18
CA VAL A 58 3.84 -5.44 -1.10
C VAL A 58 3.65 -6.56 -2.11
N ILE A 59 4.62 -7.47 -2.26
CA ILE A 59 4.51 -8.63 -3.16
C ILE A 59 3.28 -9.47 -2.78
N TYR A 60 3.14 -9.81 -1.50
CA TYR A 60 2.02 -10.60 -1.03
C TYR A 60 0.68 -9.90 -1.24
N ALA A 61 0.55 -8.65 -0.79
CA ALA A 61 -0.71 -7.91 -0.87
C ALA A 61 -1.14 -7.70 -2.32
N THR A 62 -0.24 -7.19 -3.17
CA THR A 62 -0.54 -6.91 -4.59
C THR A 62 -0.75 -8.18 -5.40
N GLY A 63 -0.15 -9.32 -5.00
CA GLY A 63 -0.37 -10.62 -5.63
C GLY A 63 -1.66 -11.34 -5.22
N SER A 64 -2.21 -11.05 -4.03
CA SER A 64 -3.32 -11.83 -3.44
C SER A 64 -4.67 -11.12 -3.43
N TYR A 65 -4.72 -9.79 -3.50
CA TYR A 65 -6.00 -9.06 -3.42
C TYR A 65 -6.92 -9.30 -4.64
N ASP A 66 -8.23 -9.23 -4.41
CA ASP A 66 -9.30 -9.21 -5.42
C ASP A 66 -9.55 -7.76 -5.88
N PRO A 67 -9.06 -7.34 -7.06
CA PRO A 67 -9.17 -5.95 -7.51
C PRO A 67 -10.59 -5.47 -7.81
N LEU A 68 -11.59 -6.36 -7.82
CA LEU A 68 -12.99 -5.94 -7.97
C LEU A 68 -13.59 -5.45 -6.64
N LYS A 69 -13.06 -5.93 -5.51
CA LYS A 69 -13.63 -5.73 -4.17
C LYS A 69 -12.65 -5.13 -3.17
N GLU A 70 -11.37 -5.12 -3.50
CA GLU A 70 -10.27 -4.79 -2.61
C GLU A 70 -9.31 -3.80 -3.27
N ALA A 71 -8.55 -3.09 -2.44
CA ALA A 71 -7.42 -2.26 -2.85
C ALA A 71 -6.26 -2.45 -1.89
N VAL A 72 -5.03 -2.22 -2.34
CA VAL A 72 -3.85 -2.24 -1.47
C VAL A 72 -3.46 -0.79 -1.16
N THR A 73 -3.12 -0.51 0.09
CA THR A 73 -2.51 0.77 0.49
C THR A 73 -1.15 0.53 1.14
N VAL A 74 -0.22 1.44 0.90
CA VAL A 74 1.00 1.62 1.69
C VAL A 74 0.88 2.95 2.39
N THR A 75 0.89 2.97 3.71
CA THR A 75 0.66 4.17 4.52
C THR A 75 1.87 4.45 5.39
N VAL A 76 2.25 5.72 5.52
CA VAL A 76 3.22 6.15 6.54
C VAL A 76 2.49 6.43 7.85
N PHE A 77 3.01 5.91 8.96
CA PHE A 77 2.52 6.20 10.30
C PHE A 77 3.65 6.05 11.31
N GLN A 78 3.95 7.09 12.09
CA GLN A 78 4.97 7.06 13.16
C GLN A 78 6.27 6.38 12.72
N ASP A 79 6.89 6.92 11.65
CA ASP A 79 8.14 6.43 11.06
C ASP A 79 8.09 4.96 10.58
N SER A 80 6.90 4.48 10.24
CA SER A 80 6.68 3.14 9.72
C SER A 80 5.89 3.17 8.42
N PHE A 81 6.24 2.28 7.49
CA PHE A 81 5.41 1.96 6.34
C PHE A 81 4.56 0.73 6.65
N LEU A 82 3.24 0.85 6.48
CA LEU A 82 2.26 -0.20 6.72
C LEU A 82 1.53 -0.56 5.44
N VAL A 83 1.44 -1.84 5.12
CA VAL A 83 0.73 -2.37 3.95
C VAL A 83 -0.60 -2.94 4.40
N HIS A 84 -1.69 -2.47 3.80
CA HIS A 84 -3.04 -2.97 4.09
C HIS A 84 -3.75 -3.47 2.83
N ILE A 85 -4.64 -4.44 3.02
CA ILE A 85 -5.71 -4.74 2.06
C ILE A 85 -6.99 -4.11 2.58
N ILE A 86 -7.53 -3.18 1.80
CA ILE A 86 -8.74 -2.42 2.09
C ILE A 86 -9.96 -3.09 1.46
N ARG A 87 -11.04 -3.18 2.24
CA ARG A 87 -12.34 -3.74 1.87
C ARG A 87 -13.46 -2.78 2.28
N ALA A 88 -14.65 -2.96 1.72
CA ALA A 88 -15.81 -2.15 2.07
C ALA A 88 -16.17 -2.17 3.57
N ASN A 89 -15.81 -3.25 4.28
CA ASN A 89 -16.13 -3.46 5.69
C ASN A 89 -14.92 -3.30 6.62
N GLY A 90 -13.73 -2.93 6.13
CA GLY A 90 -12.55 -2.76 6.97
C GLY A 90 -11.22 -2.79 6.23
N ALA A 91 -10.14 -2.85 7.00
CA ALA A 91 -8.79 -2.98 6.50
C ALA A 91 -8.08 -4.13 7.22
N GLU A 92 -7.30 -4.90 6.49
CA GLU A 92 -6.42 -5.94 7.03
C GLU A 92 -4.98 -5.46 6.92
N LEU A 93 -4.26 -5.41 8.04
CA LEU A 93 -2.82 -5.16 8.03
C LEU A 93 -2.11 -6.43 7.54
N VAL A 94 -1.40 -6.31 6.42
CA VAL A 94 -0.59 -7.39 5.85
C VAL A 94 0.79 -7.43 6.49
N GLY A 95 1.37 -6.26 6.73
CA GLY A 95 2.73 -6.14 7.25
C GLY A 95 3.27 -4.73 7.11
N GLY A 96 4.57 -4.57 7.31
CA GLY A 96 5.22 -3.27 7.25
C GLY A 96 6.68 -3.30 7.67
N VAL A 97 7.29 -2.13 7.68
CA VAL A 97 8.60 -1.88 8.26
C VAL A 97 8.55 -0.60 9.08
N GLY A 98 9.09 -0.65 10.29
CA GLY A 98 9.30 0.54 11.12
C GLY A 98 10.77 0.88 11.15
N PHE A 99 11.09 2.17 11.10
CA PHE A 99 12.45 2.64 11.32
C PHE A 99 12.61 2.96 12.80
N VAL A 100 13.34 2.11 13.52
CA VAL A 100 13.77 2.46 14.87
C VAL A 100 14.98 3.37 14.71
N ALA A 101 14.85 4.65 15.07
CA ALA A 101 16.01 5.51 15.22
C ALA A 101 16.91 4.87 16.30
N LEU A 102 18.07 4.36 15.89
CA LEU A 102 19.12 4.00 16.84
C LEU A 102 19.54 5.31 17.54
N GLN A 103 19.14 5.45 18.81
CA GLN A 103 19.68 6.49 19.70
C GLN A 103 21.11 6.14 20.11
#